data_AF-A0A0C2D1X6-F1
#
_entry.id   AF-A0A0C2D1X6-F1
#
_cell.length_a   1.000
_cell.length_b   1.000
_cell.length_c   1.000
_cell.angle_alpha   90.00
_cell.angle_beta   90.00
_cell.angle_gamma   90.00
#
_symmetry.space_group_name_H-M   'P 1'
#
loop_
_entity.id
_entity.type
_entity.pdbx_description
1 polymer ?
#
loop_
_entity_poly.entity_id
_entity_poly.type
_entity_poly.pdbx_seq_one_letter_code
_entity_poly.pdbx_strand_id
1 'polypeptide(L)'
;KKRRVADDDASDGSDYVEIGHWSENNLTIYEDELWWGADQVPFSQCSLECRTGYRKQLIKDEQCCWACSKCDDYEFLINETHCVACELGW
;
A
#
# COMPACT_ATOMS: atom_id res chain seq x y z
N LYS A 1 -1.45 15.20 -47.84
CA LYS A 1 -2.69 14.56 -48.38
C LYS A 1 -3.37 13.84 -47.21
N LYS A 2 -4.26 14.51 -46.48
CA LYS A 2 -4.97 13.96 -45.31
C LYS A 2 -5.92 12.87 -45.78
N ARG A 3 -5.88 11.70 -45.13
CA ARG A 3 -6.98 10.74 -45.11
C ARG A 3 -6.92 10.00 -43.78
N ARG A 4 -7.53 10.57 -42.73
CA ARG A 4 -7.93 9.77 -41.58
C ARG A 4 -9.22 9.10 -42.00
N VAL A 5 -9.15 7.78 -42.18
CA VAL A 5 -10.34 6.93 -42.29
C VAL A 5 -10.99 6.98 -40.92
N ALA A 6 -12.26 7.40 -40.88
CA ALA A 6 -13.11 7.15 -39.73
C ALA A 6 -13.44 5.66 -39.80
N ASP A 7 -12.89 4.88 -38.88
CA ASP A 7 -13.31 3.51 -38.64
C ASP A 7 -14.24 3.58 -37.43
N ASP A 8 -15.54 3.52 -37.72
CA ASP A 8 -16.64 3.34 -36.77
C ASP A 8 -16.60 1.90 -36.23
N ASP A 9 -15.61 1.58 -35.41
CA ASP A 9 -15.58 0.36 -34.59
C ASP A 9 -15.49 0.80 -33.14
N ALA A 10 -16.64 0.88 -32.48
CA ALA A 10 -16.72 1.04 -31.03
C ALA A 10 -16.27 -0.28 -30.38
N SER A 11 -14.98 -0.58 -30.52
CA SER A 11 -14.30 -1.51 -29.63
C SER A 11 -14.37 -0.89 -28.24
N ASP A 12 -14.82 -1.67 -27.27
CA ASP A 12 -14.56 -1.42 -25.85
C ASP A 12 -13.05 -1.56 -25.62
N GLY A 13 -12.29 -0.65 -26.23
CA GLY A 13 -10.86 -0.75 -26.43
C GLY A 13 -10.15 -0.04 -25.30
N SER A 14 -9.48 -0.81 -24.45
CA SER A 14 -8.47 -0.27 -23.56
C SER A 14 -7.21 0.08 -24.36
N ASP A 15 -6.73 1.31 -24.25
CA ASP A 15 -5.42 1.73 -24.77
C ASP A 15 -4.40 1.88 -23.63
N TYR A 16 -3.12 1.81 -23.97
CA TYR A 16 -2.04 2.01 -23.00
C TYR A 16 -1.65 3.49 -22.91
N VAL A 17 -1.42 3.95 -21.68
CA VAL A 17 -0.91 5.30 -21.40
C VAL A 17 0.49 5.18 -20.79
N GLU A 18 1.39 6.05 -21.22
CA GLU A 18 2.73 6.15 -20.63
C GLU A 18 2.62 6.82 -19.25
N ILE A 19 2.99 6.08 -18.20
CA ILE A 19 2.86 6.51 -16.79
C ILE A 19 4.21 6.74 -16.12
N GLY A 20 5.30 6.79 -16.88
CA GLY A 20 6.64 6.97 -16.34
C GLY A 20 7.74 6.45 -17.24
N HIS A 21 8.98 6.64 -16.79
CA HIS A 21 10.17 6.17 -17.47
C HIS A 21 11.24 5.73 -16.46
N TRP A 22 12.15 4.88 -16.92
CA TRP A 22 13.30 4.42 -16.14
C TRP A 22 14.58 4.62 -16.94
N SER A 23 15.53 5.34 -16.36
CA SER A 23 16.83 5.62 -16.97
C SER A 23 17.88 5.88 -15.91
N GLU A 24 19.13 5.48 -16.15
CA GLU A 24 20.26 5.77 -15.25
C GLU A 24 20.01 5.38 -13.78
N ASN A 25 19.36 4.23 -13.55
CA ASN A 25 18.94 3.76 -12.23
C ASN A 25 17.96 4.69 -11.49
N ASN A 26 17.33 5.63 -12.19
CA ASN A 26 16.28 6.49 -11.67
C ASN A 26 14.92 6.08 -12.27
N LEU A 27 13.95 5.87 -11.39
CA LEU A 27 12.56 5.60 -11.75
C LEU A 27 11.76 6.89 -11.57
N THR A 28 11.11 7.35 -12.63
CA THR A 28 10.13 8.45 -12.59
C THR A 28 8.76 7.91 -12.96
N ILE A 29 7.76 8.15 -12.10
CA ILE A 29 6.37 7.75 -12.32
C ILE A 29 5.50 9.02 -12.31
N TYR A 30 4.58 9.12 -13.26
CA TYR A 30 3.57 10.18 -13.33
C TYR A 30 2.32 9.73 -12.56
N GLU A 31 2.28 10.04 -11.26
CA GLU A 31 1.18 9.58 -10.38
C GLU A 31 -0.20 10.08 -10.82
N ASP A 32 -0.28 11.25 -11.45
CA ASP A 32 -1.53 11.82 -11.96
C ASP A 32 -2.11 11.04 -13.17
N GLU A 33 -1.27 10.29 -13.89
CA GLU A 33 -1.67 9.47 -15.04
C GLU A 33 -1.99 8.01 -14.63
N LEU A 34 -1.68 7.63 -13.39
CA LEU A 34 -1.94 6.30 -12.87
C LEU A 34 -3.42 6.11 -12.54
N TRP A 35 -4.04 5.12 -13.18
CA TRP A 35 -5.41 4.72 -12.86
C TRP A 35 -5.46 3.30 -12.29
N TRP A 36 -5.77 3.20 -10.99
CA TRP A 36 -5.90 1.92 -10.27
C TRP A 36 -7.30 1.29 -10.38
N GLY A 37 -8.16 1.81 -11.27
CA GLY A 37 -9.56 1.38 -11.42
C GLY A 37 -10.48 1.96 -10.34
N ALA A 38 -10.29 1.55 -9.08
CA ALA A 38 -11.14 1.95 -7.94
C ALA A 38 -10.62 3.19 -7.17
N ASP A 39 -9.75 3.99 -7.79
CA ASP A 39 -9.07 5.16 -7.20
C ASP A 39 -8.30 4.87 -5.90
N GLN A 40 -7.97 3.60 -5.65
CA GLN A 40 -7.19 3.18 -4.49
C GLN A 40 -5.89 2.53 -4.94
N VAL A 41 -4.78 3.03 -4.40
CA VAL A 41 -3.47 2.41 -4.56
C VAL A 41 -3.54 0.97 -4.04
N PRO A 42 -3.09 -0.02 -4.81
CA PRO A 42 -3.20 -1.42 -4.42
C PRO A 42 -2.37 -1.72 -3.17
N PHE A 43 -2.99 -2.43 -2.23
CA PHE A 43 -2.30 -2.94 -1.05
C PHE A 43 -1.55 -4.23 -1.38
N SER A 44 -0.25 -4.26 -1.09
CA SER A 44 0.61 -5.42 -1.38
C SER A 44 1.55 -5.75 -0.21
N GLN A 45 1.04 -5.78 1.02
CA GLN A 45 1.79 -6.22 2.20
C GLN A 45 1.31 -7.60 2.67
N CYS A 46 2.20 -8.35 3.34
CA CYS A 46 1.90 -9.71 3.81
C CYS A 46 0.84 -9.74 4.93
N SER A 47 0.75 -8.68 5.72
CA SER A 47 -0.07 -8.63 6.92
C SER A 47 -0.82 -7.30 6.97
N LEU A 48 -2.05 -7.32 7.50
CA LEU A 48 -2.87 -6.11 7.65
C LEU A 48 -2.42 -5.29 8.87
N GLU A 49 -2.80 -4.02 8.86
CA GLU A 49 -2.61 -3.13 10.01
C GLU A 49 -3.29 -3.67 11.26
N CYS A 50 -2.59 -3.59 12.39
CA CYS A 50 -3.13 -4.06 13.67
C CYS A 50 -4.17 -3.09 14.21
N ARG A 51 -5.21 -3.64 14.85
CA ARG A 51 -6.24 -2.83 15.52
C ARG A 51 -5.64 -2.11 16.73
N THR A 52 -6.25 -1.01 17.13
CA THR A 52 -5.91 -0.32 18.38
C THR A 52 -5.90 -1.28 19.56
N GLY A 53 -4.85 -1.21 20.39
CA GLY A 53 -4.62 -2.15 21.50
C GLY A 53 -3.91 -3.44 21.10
N TYR A 54 -3.49 -3.59 19.84
CA TYR A 54 -2.66 -4.69 19.37
C TYR A 54 -1.36 -4.15 18.77
N ARG A 55 -0.24 -4.76 19.15
CA ARG A 55 1.07 -4.50 18.57
C ARG A 55 1.40 -5.45 17.42
N LYS A 56 2.21 -4.98 16.48
CA LYS A 56 2.85 -5.77 15.42
C LYS A 56 3.94 -6.65 16.05
N GLN A 57 3.72 -7.96 16.03
CA GLN A 57 4.67 -8.98 16.44
C GLN A 57 5.38 -9.53 15.19
N LEU A 58 6.66 -9.22 15.06
CA LEU A 58 7.48 -9.72 13.95
C LEU A 58 7.64 -11.25 14.04
N ILE A 59 7.46 -11.93 12.90
CA ILE A 59 7.66 -13.36 12.80
C ILE A 59 9.15 -13.63 12.63
N LYS A 60 9.70 -14.59 13.37
CA LYS A 60 11.12 -14.95 13.28
C LYS A 60 11.44 -15.43 11.87
N ASP A 61 12.58 -15.01 11.35
CA ASP A 61 13.10 -15.38 10.03
C ASP A 61 12.22 -14.97 8.83
N GLU A 62 11.23 -14.09 9.07
CA GLU A 62 10.41 -13.45 8.04
C GLU A 62 10.61 -11.93 8.07
N GLN A 63 10.78 -11.31 6.90
CA GLN A 63 11.08 -9.86 6.83
C GLN A 63 9.84 -9.00 6.53
N CYS A 64 8.79 -9.59 5.95
CA CYS A 64 7.64 -8.83 5.42
C CYS A 64 6.35 -9.02 6.23
N CYS A 65 6.30 -10.03 7.10
CA CYS A 65 5.07 -10.48 7.75
C CYS A 65 5.10 -10.23 9.26
N TRP A 66 3.93 -9.91 9.83
CA TRP A 66 3.74 -9.76 11.27
C TRP A 66 2.40 -10.36 11.70
N ALA A 67 2.33 -10.78 12.96
CA ALA A 67 1.08 -11.11 13.63
C ALA A 67 0.65 -9.96 14.54
N CYS A 68 -0.64 -9.78 14.76
CA CYS A 68 -1.13 -8.81 15.74
C CYS A 68 -1.29 -9.48 17.11
N SER A 69 -0.60 -8.94 18.11
CA SER A 69 -0.64 -9.43 19.49
C SER A 69 -1.29 -8.38 20.39
N LYS A 70 -2.27 -8.77 21.21
CA LYS A 70 -2.98 -7.83 22.10
C LYS A 70 -2.00 -7.33 23.18
N CYS A 71 -2.01 -6.03 23.46
CA CYS A 71 -1.40 -5.50 24.67
C CYS A 71 -2.23 -5.89 25.90
N ASP A 72 -1.60 -5.92 27.07
CA ASP A 72 -2.33 -6.10 28.32
C ASP A 72 -3.18 -4.86 28.64
N ASP A 73 -4.23 -5.04 29.46
CA ASP A 73 -5.21 -3.99 29.72
C ASP A 73 -4.64 -2.78 30.49
N TYR A 74 -3.45 -2.93 31.10
CA TYR A 74 -2.69 -1.89 31.81
C TYR A 74 -1.49 -1.36 30.99
N GLU A 75 -1.40 -1.73 29.72
CA GLU A 75 -0.33 -1.30 28.82
C GLU A 75 -0.86 -0.34 27.73
N PHE A 76 0.04 0.48 27.21
CA PHE A 76 -0.20 1.30 26.02
C PHE A 76 0.87 1.04 24.95
N LEU A 77 0.53 1.31 23.68
CA LEU A 77 1.51 1.24 22.60
C LEU A 77 2.39 2.49 22.63
N ILE A 78 3.69 2.32 22.87
CA ILE A 78 4.68 3.39 22.68
C ILE A 78 5.07 3.54 21.20
N ASN A 79 4.93 2.45 20.43
CA ASN A 79 5.08 2.39 18.99
C ASN A 79 4.33 1.16 18.45
N GLU A 80 4.40 0.93 17.15
CA GLU A 80 3.65 -0.15 16.50
C GLU A 80 4.06 -1.57 16.94
N THR A 81 5.25 -1.77 17.51
CA THR A 81 5.80 -3.11 17.84
C THR A 81 5.95 -3.38 19.35
N HIS A 82 5.76 -2.36 20.21
CA HIS A 82 5.99 -2.45 21.65
C HIS A 82 4.81 -1.89 22.47
N CYS A 83 4.29 -2.73 23.36
CA CYS A 83 3.43 -2.31 24.47
C CYS A 83 4.32 -2.04 25.68
N VAL A 84 3.96 -1.05 26.49
CA VAL A 84 4.63 -0.72 27.75
C VAL A 84 3.59 -0.50 28.85
N ALA A 85 3.91 -0.91 30.06
CA ALA A 85 3.02 -0.76 31.21
C ALA A 85 2.83 0.72 31.58
N CYS A 86 1.60 1.07 31.95
CA CYS A 86 1.32 2.33 32.63
C CYS A 86 2.02 2.37 34.00
N GLU A 87 2.37 3.58 34.44
CA GLU A 87 2.88 3.76 35.80
C GLU A 87 1.77 3.55 36.85
N LEU A 88 2.15 3.09 38.04
CA LEU A 88 1.22 2.90 39.14
C LEU A 88 0.66 4.26 39.61
N GLY A 89 -0.66 4.42 39.55
CA GLY A 89 -1.37 5.56 40.15
C GLY A 89 -1.91 6.61 39.17
N TRP A 90 -2.00 6.29 37.87
CA TRP A 90 -2.69 7.10 36.86
C TRP A 90 -4.17 6.74 36.75
#